data_AF-A0A1G1T8C3-F1
#
_entry.id   AF-A0A1G1T8C3-F1
#
_cell.length_a   1.000
_cell.length_b   1.000
_cell.length_c   1.000
_cell.angle_alpha   90.00
_cell.angle_beta   90.00
_cell.angle_gamma   90.00
#
_symmetry.space_group_name_H-M   'P 1'
#
loop_
_entity.id
_entity.type
_entity.pdbx_description
1 polymer ?
#
loop_
_entity_poly.entity_id
_entity_poly.type
_entity_poly.pdbx_seq_one_letter_code
_entity_poly.pdbx_strand_id
1 'polypeptide(L)'
;MNKTFFAPAPAGLDAEQLAARAQREHDSNNAIATLMSNGPAPGPESLAIMQRFVDGELTIEQAIEETDAMLLARYAPKASSEAPIEAVR
;
A
#
# COMPACT_ATOMS: atom_id res chain seq x y z
N MET A 1 14.44 -12.64 -15.53
CA MET A 1 13.00 -12.33 -15.43
C MET A 1 12.86 -11.38 -14.25
N ASN A 2 12.58 -10.09 -14.49
CA ASN A 2 12.37 -9.15 -13.38
C ASN A 2 11.17 -9.64 -12.57
N LYS A 3 11.38 -9.89 -11.28
CA LYS A 3 10.30 -10.22 -10.35
C LYS A 3 9.57 -8.91 -10.05
N THR A 4 8.47 -8.66 -10.75
CA THR A 4 7.55 -7.57 -10.41
C THR A 4 6.57 -8.06 -9.33
N PHE A 5 6.17 -7.17 -8.44
CA PHE A 5 5.13 -7.44 -7.44
C PHE A 5 3.72 -7.17 -7.98
N PHE A 6 3.61 -6.64 -9.20
CA PHE A 6 2.38 -6.13 -9.78
C PHE A 6 1.83 -7.02 -10.88
N ALA A 7 0.50 -6.96 -11.06
CA ALA A 7 -0.17 -7.62 -12.17
C ALA A 7 0.28 -7.02 -13.51
N PRO A 8 0.12 -7.76 -14.62
CA PRO A 8 0.38 -7.24 -15.97
C PRO A 8 -0.44 -5.99 -16.28
N ALA A 9 0.04 -5.18 -17.22
CA ALA A 9 -0.68 -3.99 -17.66
C ALA A 9 -2.11 -4.31 -18.15
N PRO A 10 -3.10 -3.49 -17.76
CA PRO A 10 -4.46 -3.60 -18.30
C PRO A 10 -4.45 -3.52 -19.83
N ALA A 11 -5.37 -4.25 -20.46
CA ALA A 11 -5.57 -4.15 -21.89
C ALA A 11 -6.16 -2.78 -22.26
N GLY A 12 -5.86 -2.29 -23.47
CA GLY A 12 -6.46 -1.07 -24.02
C GLY A 12 -5.75 0.23 -23.67
N LEU A 13 -4.61 0.17 -22.96
CA LEU A 13 -3.75 1.34 -22.75
C LEU A 13 -3.02 1.72 -24.05
N ASP A 14 -2.91 3.01 -24.33
CA ASP A 14 -2.06 3.54 -25.38
C ASP A 14 -0.57 3.54 -24.98
N ALA A 15 0.31 3.95 -25.90
CA ALA A 15 1.75 3.95 -25.68
C ALA A 15 2.20 4.89 -24.54
N GLU A 16 1.55 6.04 -24.38
CA GLU A 16 1.89 7.01 -23.33
C GLU A 16 1.46 6.48 -21.97
N GLN A 17 0.25 5.92 -21.91
CA GLN A 17 -0.29 5.29 -20.70
C GLN A 17 0.54 4.08 -20.27
N LEU A 18 0.98 3.25 -21.22
CA LEU A 18 1.88 2.13 -20.95
C LEU A 18 3.23 2.59 -20.41
N ALA A 19 3.82 3.64 -20.99
CA ALA A 19 5.07 4.22 -20.50
C ALA A 19 4.93 4.79 -19.08
N ALA A 20 3.86 5.54 -18.82
CA ALA A 20 3.57 6.10 -17.51
C ALA A 20 3.35 5.00 -16.45
N ARG A 21 2.63 3.93 -16.82
CA ARG A 21 2.44 2.75 -15.96
C ARG A 21 3.77 2.04 -15.68
N ALA A 22 4.59 1.82 -16.70
CA ALA A 22 5.89 1.16 -16.54
C ALA A 22 6.82 1.96 -15.61
N GLN A 23 6.78 3.29 -15.69
CA GLN A 23 7.54 4.15 -14.77
C GLN A 23 7.05 3.99 -13.32
N ARG A 24 5.73 4.06 -13.08
CA ARG A 24 5.18 3.83 -11.73
C ARG A 24 5.52 2.44 -11.21
N GLU A 25 5.39 1.41 -12.05
CA GLU A 25 5.73 0.02 -11.71
C GLU A 25 7.21 -0.12 -11.31
N HIS A 26 8.11 0.50 -12.07
CA HIS A 26 9.55 0.50 -11.78
C HIS A 26 9.84 1.16 -10.41
N ASP A 27 9.27 2.33 -10.17
CA ASP A 27 9.52 3.10 -8.95
C ASP A 27 8.94 2.38 -7.72
N SER A 28 7.75 1.80 -7.84
CA SER A 28 7.15 0.99 -6.77
C SER A 28 7.93 -0.30 -6.50
N ASN A 29 8.41 -1.01 -7.54
CA ASN A 29 9.26 -2.19 -7.37
C ASN A 29 10.58 -1.84 -6.65
N ASN A 30 11.19 -0.70 -6.98
CA ASN A 30 12.39 -0.22 -6.29
C ASN A 30 12.11 0.11 -4.81
N ALA A 31 11.00 0.79 -4.51
CA ALA A 31 10.60 1.08 -3.13
C ALA A 31 10.37 -0.20 -2.31
N ILE A 32 9.70 -1.20 -2.89
CA ILE A 32 9.49 -2.50 -2.25
C ILE A 32 10.83 -3.22 -2.01
N ALA A 33 11.72 -3.22 -2.99
CA ALA A 33 13.05 -3.81 -2.83
C ALA A 33 13.86 -3.12 -1.73
N THR A 34 13.79 -1.79 -1.63
CA THR A 34 14.41 -1.02 -0.54
C THR A 34 13.81 -1.41 0.81
N LEU A 35 12.49 -1.46 0.95
CA LEU A 35 11.84 -1.89 2.19
C LEU A 35 12.25 -3.31 2.59
N MET A 36 12.26 -4.24 1.63
CA MET A 36 12.60 -5.64 1.88
C MET A 36 14.10 -5.88 2.16
N SER A 37 14.95 -4.87 1.96
CA SER A 37 16.38 -4.97 2.29
C SER A 37 16.63 -5.01 3.80
N ASN A 38 15.74 -4.45 4.60
CA ASN A 38 15.87 -4.35 6.06
C ASN A 38 14.54 -4.56 6.83
N GLY A 39 13.45 -4.85 6.13
CA GLY A 39 12.12 -5.05 6.69
C GLY A 39 11.38 -6.23 6.07
N PRO A 40 10.16 -6.53 6.58
CA PRO A 40 9.31 -7.55 5.99
C PRO A 40 8.78 -7.12 4.62
N ALA A 41 8.31 -8.09 3.84
CA ALA A 41 7.55 -7.80 2.64
C ALA A 41 6.30 -6.96 2.97
N PRO A 42 5.86 -6.05 2.08
CA PRO A 42 4.61 -5.33 2.29
C PRO A 42 3.43 -6.29 2.44
N GLY A 43 2.47 -5.92 3.29
CA GLY A 43 1.23 -6.67 3.45
C GLY A 43 0.36 -6.64 2.19
N PRO A 44 -0.59 -7.57 2.04
CA PRO A 44 -1.43 -7.67 0.85
C PRO A 44 -2.29 -6.42 0.60
N GLU A 45 -2.77 -5.77 1.65
CA GLU A 45 -3.56 -4.52 1.53
C GLU A 45 -2.71 -3.36 0.99
N SER A 46 -1.46 -3.24 1.46
CA SER A 46 -0.52 -2.24 0.94
C SER A 46 -0.14 -2.51 -0.52
N LEU A 47 0.07 -3.79 -0.89
CA LEU A 47 0.30 -4.17 -2.29
C LEU A 47 -0.90 -3.84 -3.18
N ALA A 48 -2.13 -4.00 -2.69
CA ALA A 48 -3.34 -3.67 -3.44
C ALA A 48 -3.47 -2.16 -3.69
N ILE A 49 -3.17 -1.31 -2.70
CA ILE A 49 -3.14 0.15 -2.88
C ILE A 49 -2.07 0.54 -3.90
N MET A 50 -0.87 -0.04 -3.79
CA MET A 50 0.21 0.23 -4.76
C MET A 50 -0.12 -0.27 -6.17
N GLN A 51 -0.84 -1.38 -6.33
CA GLN A 51 -1.32 -1.85 -7.64
C GLN A 51 -2.20 -0.79 -8.31
N ARG A 52 -3.16 -0.21 -7.56
CA ARG A 52 -4.05 0.85 -8.07
C ARG A 52 -3.28 2.11 -8.46
N PHE A 53 -2.24 2.47 -7.70
CA PHE A 53 -1.32 3.54 -8.09
C PHE A 53 -0.56 3.20 -9.39
N VAL A 54 0.02 2.00 -9.50
CA VAL A 54 0.74 1.55 -10.70
C VAL A 54 -0.17 1.62 -11.93
N ASP A 55 -1.39 1.10 -11.83
CA ASP A 55 -2.38 1.12 -12.90
C ASP A 55 -2.92 2.53 -13.22
N GLY A 56 -2.60 3.53 -12.38
CA GLY A 56 -2.98 4.93 -12.59
C GLY A 56 -4.41 5.25 -12.13
N GLU A 57 -5.03 4.35 -11.36
CA GLU A 57 -6.34 4.59 -10.73
C GLU A 57 -6.25 5.60 -9.57
N LEU A 58 -5.06 5.70 -8.96
CA LEU A 58 -4.74 6.63 -7.89
C LEU A 58 -3.56 7.52 -8.27
N THR A 59 -3.59 8.78 -7.83
CA THR A 59 -2.36 9.57 -7.71
C THR A 59 -1.53 9.09 -6.52
N ILE A 60 -0.27 9.53 -6.43
CA ILE A 60 0.58 9.16 -5.29
C ILE A 60 0.03 9.71 -3.98
N GLU A 61 -0.55 10.91 -4.00
CA GLU A 61 -1.16 11.55 -2.82
C GLU A 61 -2.35 10.74 -2.32
N GLN A 62 -3.21 10.24 -3.22
CA GLN A 62 -4.33 9.38 -2.84
C GLN A 62 -3.87 8.03 -2.31
N ALA A 63 -2.82 7.45 -2.90
CA ALA A 63 -2.24 6.20 -2.40
C ALA A 63 -1.65 6.37 -0.98
N ILE A 64 -1.04 7.52 -0.68
CA ILE A 64 -0.57 7.88 0.67
C ILE A 64 -1.76 7.98 1.63
N GLU A 65 -2.79 8.73 1.27
CA GLU A 65 -3.98 8.90 2.11
C GLU A 65 -4.68 7.57 2.42
N GLU A 66 -4.86 6.71 1.42
CA GLU A 66 -5.44 5.38 1.62
C GLU A 66 -4.54 4.48 2.50
N THR A 67 -3.22 4.58 2.36
CA THR A 67 -2.27 3.84 3.19
C THR A 67 -2.35 4.29 4.65
N ASP A 68 -2.39 5.61 4.89
CA ASP A 68 -2.53 6.17 6.24
C ASP A 68 -3.86 5.76 6.89
N ALA A 69 -4.97 5.84 6.14
CA ALA A 69 -6.27 5.39 6.61
C ALA A 69 -6.28 3.90 6.96
N MET A 70 -5.66 3.05 6.12
CA MET A 70 -5.50 1.62 6.37
C MET A 70 -4.69 1.36 7.66
N LEU A 71 -3.57 2.05 7.84
CA LEU A 71 -2.72 1.90 9.02
C LEU A 71 -3.43 2.37 10.30
N LEU A 72 -4.13 3.50 10.25
CA LEU A 72 -4.95 3.99 11.35
C LEU A 72 -6.03 2.98 11.73
N ALA A 73 -6.75 2.41 10.75
CA ALA A 73 -7.78 1.42 11.02
C ALA A 73 -7.21 0.14 11.66
N ARG A 74 -6.02 -0.31 11.23
CA ARG A 74 -5.39 -1.53 11.76
C ARG A 74 -4.79 -1.33 13.15
N TYR A 75 -4.18 -0.17 13.40
CA TYR A 75 -3.36 0.06 14.59
C TYR A 75 -3.92 1.10 15.56
N ALA A 76 -5.15 1.60 15.32
CA ALA A 76 -5.82 2.47 16.28
C ALA A 76 -5.86 1.78 17.66
N PRO A 77 -5.56 2.52 18.74
CA PRO A 77 -5.65 1.97 20.08
C PRO A 77 -7.08 1.49 20.32
N LYS A 78 -7.23 0.20 20.62
CA LYS A 78 -8.53 -0.31 21.08
C LYS A 78 -8.88 0.44 22.36
N ALA A 79 -10.08 1.03 22.42
CA ALA A 79 -10.59 1.61 23.65
C ALA A 79 -10.42 0.59 24.78
N SER A 80 -9.69 0.95 25.83
CA SER A 80 -9.47 0.09 26.98
C SER A 80 -10.83 -0.26 27.58
N SER A 81 -11.20 -1.53 27.55
CA SER A 81 -12.31 -2.06 28.35
C SER A 81 -11.84 -2.25 29.79
N GLU A 82 -11.32 -1.19 30.43
CA GLU A 82 -11.14 -1.20 31.87
C GLU A 82 -12.47 -0.77 32.48
N ALA A 83 -13.25 -1.77 32.91
CA ALA A 83 -14.36 -1.53 33.83
C ALA A 83 -13.80 -0.84 35.09
N PRO A 84 -14.49 0.16 35.65
CA PRO A 84 -14.03 0.82 36.86
C PRO A 84 -13.90 -0.22 37.97
N ILE A 85 -12.69 -0.33 38.54
CA ILE A 85 -12.44 -1.13 39.73
C ILE A 85 -13.26 -0.49 40.85
N GLU A 86 -14.41 -1.08 41.20
CA GLU A 86 -15.17 -0.68 42.38
C GLU A 86 -14.26 -0.83 43.60
N ALA A 87 -13.88 0.30 44.19
CA ALA A 87 -13.10 0.33 45.41
C ALA A 87 -13.92 -0.32 46.53
N VAL A 88 -13.52 -1.54 46.92
CA VAL A 88 -14.03 -2.23 48.10
C VAL A 88 -13.72 -1.35 49.32
N ARG A 89 -14.78 -0.86 49.97
CA ARG A 89 -14.73 -0.20 51.28
C ARG A 89 -14.69 -1.23 52.39
#